data_AF-A0A1C6V4W6-F1
#
_entry.id   AF-A0A1C6V4W6-F1
#
_cell.length_a   1.000
_cell.length_b   1.000
_cell.length_c   1.000
_cell.angle_alpha   90.00
_cell.angle_beta   90.00
_cell.angle_gamma   90.00
#
_symmetry.space_group_name_H-M   'P 1'
#
loop_
_entity.id
_entity.type
_entity.pdbx_description
1 polymer ?
#
loop_
_entity_poly.entity_id
_entity_poly.type
_entity_poly.pdbx_seq_one_letter_code
_entity_poly.pdbx_strand_id
1 'polypeptide(L)'
;MRTDDFWQLIDRARAGGGGEPGAVAARAVALLAERDPQEIVGYAHHQARVLAASHRVDLWGAAYLIYGGISADDFHRFRGWLMTQGRQVFARAVADPDSLAELPQVRAVAVSGAELSGGELLAVPWEAYRKATATELPADREPPPVPDLNDLWDFDDEDEARRRLPRLAALFAEPPVE
;
A
#
# COMPACT_ATOMS: atom_id res chain seq x y z
N MET A 1 18.62 -5.13 -4.64
CA MET A 1 18.22 -5.84 -3.39
C MET A 1 17.31 -7.03 -3.69
N ARG A 2 17.37 -8.10 -2.89
CA ARG A 2 16.46 -9.26 -2.98
C ARG A 2 15.12 -8.96 -2.31
N THR A 3 14.07 -9.68 -2.70
CA THR A 3 12.72 -9.51 -2.11
C THR A 3 12.69 -9.73 -0.60
N ASP A 4 13.42 -10.72 -0.10
CA ASP A 4 13.43 -11.02 1.33
C ASP A 4 14.05 -9.89 2.16
N ASP A 5 15.12 -9.25 1.68
CA ASP A 5 15.78 -8.15 2.39
C ASP A 5 14.87 -6.92 2.49
N PHE A 6 14.12 -6.62 1.42
CA PHE A 6 13.16 -5.52 1.38
C PHE A 6 12.07 -5.69 2.45
N TRP A 7 11.44 -6.87 2.47
CA TRP A 7 10.38 -7.16 3.43
C TRP A 7 10.91 -7.29 4.85
N GLN A 8 12.12 -7.84 5.05
CA GLN A 8 12.75 -7.87 6.37
C GLN A 8 13.00 -6.47 6.94
N LEU A 9 13.36 -5.49 6.09
CA LEU A 9 13.53 -4.11 6.53
C LEU A 9 12.20 -3.52 7.00
N ILE A 10 11.11 -3.72 6.24
CA ILE A 10 9.77 -3.27 6.62
C ILE A 10 9.30 -3.97 7.91
N ASP A 11 9.50 -5.27 8.04
CA ASP A 11 9.12 -6.03 9.23
C ASP A 11 9.90 -5.56 10.47
N ARG A 12 11.19 -5.21 10.32
CA ARG A 12 11.98 -4.59 11.39
C ARG A 12 11.47 -3.20 11.75
N ALA A 13 11.13 -2.36 10.76
CA ALA A 13 10.58 -1.03 11.01
C ALA A 13 9.23 -1.10 11.76
N ARG A 14 8.42 -2.12 11.45
CA ARG A 14 7.16 -2.42 12.11
C ARG A 14 7.33 -2.95 13.53
N ALA A 15 8.40 -3.69 13.81
CA ALA A 15 8.70 -4.22 15.13
C ALA A 15 9.02 -3.06 16.12
N GLY A 16 8.06 -2.72 16.99
CA GLY A 16 8.26 -1.81 18.12
C GLY A 16 7.38 -0.56 18.18
N GLY A 17 6.29 -0.45 17.41
CA GLY A 17 5.51 0.80 17.37
C GLY A 17 4.10 0.74 16.80
N GLY A 18 3.34 -0.33 17.08
CA GLY A 18 1.91 -0.37 16.77
C GLY A 18 1.52 -0.47 15.29
N GLY A 19 2.47 -0.52 14.36
CA GLY A 19 2.19 -0.63 12.92
C GLY A 19 1.57 0.64 12.32
N GLU A 20 1.69 1.78 12.99
CA GLU A 20 1.26 3.07 12.48
C GLU A 20 2.14 3.47 11.26
N PRO A 21 1.54 3.83 10.10
CA PRO A 21 2.29 4.04 8.87
C PRO A 21 3.44 5.03 8.95
N GLY A 22 3.25 6.18 9.57
CA GLY A 22 4.27 7.22 9.71
C GLY A 22 5.45 6.75 10.57
N ALA A 23 5.18 6.08 11.69
CA ALA A 23 6.19 5.49 12.56
C ALA A 23 6.99 4.38 11.84
N VAL A 24 6.31 3.53 11.04
CA VAL A 24 6.96 2.52 10.21
C VAL A 24 7.87 3.19 9.18
N ALA A 25 7.38 4.22 8.47
CA ALA A 25 8.17 4.95 7.48
C ALA A 25 9.42 5.60 8.09
N ALA A 26 9.28 6.33 9.21
CA ALA A 26 10.39 6.99 9.88
C ALA A 26 11.49 6.00 10.31
N ARG A 27 11.10 4.81 10.79
CA ARG A 27 12.05 3.73 11.15
C ARG A 27 12.67 3.09 9.94
N ALA A 28 11.89 2.87 8.87
CA ALA A 28 12.42 2.35 7.61
C ALA A 28 13.48 3.32 7.03
N VAL A 29 13.24 4.63 7.08
CA VAL A 29 14.23 5.65 6.72
C VAL A 29 15.49 5.54 7.57
N ALA A 30 15.36 5.42 8.89
CA ALA A 30 16.51 5.28 9.78
C ALA A 30 17.33 4.02 9.47
N LEU A 31 16.68 2.87 9.31
CA LEU A 31 17.33 1.60 8.99
C LEU A 31 18.00 1.59 7.61
N LEU A 32 17.37 2.25 6.62
CA LEU A 32 17.84 2.29 5.25
C LEU A 32 18.97 3.30 5.07
N ALA A 33 18.96 4.42 5.81
CA ALA A 33 20.01 5.44 5.75
C ALA A 33 21.36 4.97 6.32
N GLU A 34 21.39 3.88 7.08
CA GLU A 34 22.62 3.22 7.56
C GLU A 34 23.25 2.27 6.53
N ARG A 35 22.60 2.09 5.36
CA ARG A 35 23.05 1.19 4.29
C ARG A 35 23.88 1.92 3.25
N ASP A 36 24.59 1.14 2.44
CA ASP A 36 25.30 1.69 1.29
C ASP A 36 24.31 2.37 0.32
N PRO A 37 24.64 3.52 -0.29
CA PRO A 37 23.73 4.24 -1.20
C PRO A 37 23.20 3.36 -2.35
N GLN A 38 23.99 2.39 -2.82
CA GLN A 38 23.57 1.43 -3.83
C GLN A 38 22.48 0.47 -3.34
N GLU A 39 22.46 0.11 -2.05
CA GLU A 39 21.38 -0.67 -1.45
C GLU A 39 20.09 0.15 -1.35
N ILE A 40 20.19 1.46 -1.07
CA ILE A 40 19.05 2.38 -1.03
C ILE A 40 18.41 2.52 -2.42
N VAL A 41 19.23 2.66 -3.47
CA VAL A 41 18.76 2.61 -4.87
C VAL A 41 18.10 1.25 -5.16
N GLY A 42 18.72 0.16 -4.70
CA GLY A 42 18.14 -1.17 -4.76
C GLY A 42 16.78 -1.29 -4.05
N TYR A 43 16.52 -0.50 -3.01
CA TYR A 43 15.23 -0.38 -2.33
C TYR A 43 14.22 0.37 -3.15
N ALA A 44 14.59 1.51 -3.73
CA ALA A 44 13.72 2.28 -4.60
C ALA A 44 13.19 1.41 -5.76
N HIS A 45 14.07 0.72 -6.48
CA HIS A 45 13.66 -0.16 -7.57
C HIS A 45 12.79 -1.33 -7.09
N HIS A 46 13.06 -1.87 -5.91
CA HIS A 46 12.25 -2.96 -5.36
C HIS A 46 10.85 -2.49 -4.99
N GLN A 47 10.75 -1.34 -4.32
CA GLN A 47 9.48 -0.71 -3.98
C GLN A 47 8.66 -0.40 -5.24
N ALA A 48 9.29 0.15 -6.28
CA ALA A 48 8.64 0.40 -7.57
C ALA A 48 8.07 -0.89 -8.19
N ARG A 49 8.82 -2.00 -8.15
CA ARG A 49 8.33 -3.30 -8.63
C ARG A 49 7.17 -3.85 -7.81
N VAL A 50 7.21 -3.69 -6.49
CA VAL A 50 6.11 -4.11 -5.60
C VAL A 50 4.85 -3.29 -5.87
N LEU A 51 4.98 -1.97 -6.07
CA LEU A 51 3.89 -1.08 -6.44
C LEU A 51 3.29 -1.41 -7.81
N ALA A 52 4.14 -1.69 -8.80
CA ALA A 52 3.68 -2.10 -10.13
C ALA A 52 2.89 -3.41 -10.05
N ALA A 53 3.39 -4.40 -9.30
CA ALA A 53 2.73 -5.69 -9.15
C ALA A 53 1.40 -5.63 -8.39
N SER A 54 1.22 -4.65 -7.50
CA SER A 54 -0.05 -4.45 -6.77
C SER A 54 -1.05 -3.57 -7.51
N HIS A 55 -0.71 -3.03 -8.67
CA HIS A 55 -1.64 -2.25 -9.48
C HIS A 55 -2.62 -3.15 -10.24
N ARG A 56 -3.47 -3.87 -9.48
CA ARG A 56 -4.49 -4.79 -10.00
C ARG A 56 -5.88 -4.17 -9.88
N VAL A 57 -6.71 -4.44 -10.88
CA VAL A 57 -8.13 -4.09 -10.95
C VAL A 57 -8.88 -4.45 -9.67
N ASP A 58 -8.73 -5.69 -9.21
CA ASP A 58 -9.49 -6.17 -8.04
C ASP A 58 -9.06 -5.44 -6.75
N LEU A 59 -7.76 -5.09 -6.64
CA LEU A 59 -7.27 -4.33 -5.49
C LEU A 59 -7.71 -2.87 -5.54
N TRP A 60 -7.80 -2.30 -6.75
CA TRP A 60 -8.41 -0.99 -6.96
C TRP A 60 -9.88 -1.00 -6.54
N GLY A 61 -10.67 -1.98 -6.97
CA GLY A 61 -12.08 -2.12 -6.58
C GLY A 61 -12.26 -2.26 -5.07
N ALA A 62 -11.38 -3.00 -4.40
CA ALA A 62 -11.38 -3.08 -2.95
C ALA A 62 -11.11 -1.72 -2.28
N ALA A 63 -10.12 -0.97 -2.79
CA ALA A 63 -9.84 0.36 -2.29
C ALA A 63 -11.00 1.34 -2.59
N TYR A 64 -11.62 1.23 -3.76
CA TYR A 64 -12.80 2.02 -4.14
C TYR A 64 -13.95 1.81 -3.15
N LEU A 65 -14.26 0.56 -2.79
CA LEU A 65 -15.29 0.26 -1.79
C LEU A 65 -14.94 0.81 -0.40
N ILE A 66 -13.69 0.67 0.04
CA ILE A 66 -13.26 1.15 1.36
C ILE A 66 -13.37 2.69 1.47
N TYR A 67 -13.12 3.40 0.36
CA TYR A 67 -13.07 4.86 0.33
C TYR A 67 -14.37 5.52 -0.16
N GLY A 68 -15.32 4.75 -0.71
CA GLY A 68 -16.50 5.28 -1.37
C GLY A 68 -16.16 6.04 -2.66
N GLY A 69 -15.16 5.57 -3.39
CA GLY A 69 -14.52 6.26 -4.51
C GLY A 69 -13.06 6.60 -4.21
N ILE A 70 -12.14 6.34 -5.15
CA ILE A 70 -10.71 6.56 -4.93
C ILE A 70 -10.01 7.09 -6.19
N SER A 71 -9.11 8.06 -6.00
CA SER A 71 -8.25 8.57 -7.07
C SER A 71 -6.98 7.71 -7.25
N ALA A 72 -6.26 7.91 -8.36
CA ALA A 72 -4.99 7.21 -8.58
C ALA A 72 -3.91 7.56 -7.55
N ASP A 73 -3.91 8.80 -7.05
CA ASP A 73 -2.98 9.26 -6.01
C ASP A 73 -3.32 8.63 -4.66
N ASP A 74 -4.61 8.61 -4.30
CA ASP A 74 -5.06 7.98 -3.05
C ASP A 74 -4.84 6.46 -3.10
N PHE A 75 -5.07 5.82 -4.25
CA PHE A 75 -4.72 4.40 -4.43
C PHE A 75 -3.21 4.15 -4.31
N HIS A 76 -2.37 5.09 -4.74
CA HIS A 76 -0.93 5.01 -4.52
C HIS A 76 -0.60 5.04 -3.02
N ARG A 77 -1.17 5.99 -2.27
CA ARG A 77 -0.98 6.10 -0.82
C ARG A 77 -1.55 4.91 -0.04
N PHE A 78 -2.71 4.37 -0.47
CA PHE A 78 -3.30 3.14 0.07
C PHE A 78 -2.35 1.95 -0.09
N ARG A 79 -1.71 1.80 -1.25
CA ARG A 79 -0.68 0.75 -1.45
C ARG A 79 0.54 0.97 -0.55
N GLY A 80 0.90 2.22 -0.29
CA GLY A 80 1.89 2.59 0.73
C GLY A 80 1.49 2.08 2.12
N TRP A 81 0.24 2.33 2.54
CA TRP A 81 -0.31 1.79 3.79
C TRP A 81 -0.31 0.25 3.81
N LEU A 82 -0.69 -0.39 2.70
CA LEU A 82 -0.75 -1.84 2.64
C LEU A 82 0.62 -2.50 2.85
N MET A 83 1.69 -1.85 2.39
CA MET A 83 3.06 -2.32 2.64
C MET A 83 3.43 -2.25 4.14
N THR A 84 2.92 -1.27 4.89
CA THR A 84 3.18 -1.17 6.34
C THR A 84 2.54 -2.31 7.14
N GLN A 85 1.57 -3.02 6.54
CA GLN A 85 0.97 -4.23 7.12
C GLN A 85 1.87 -5.47 7.01
N GLY A 86 3.00 -5.35 6.29
CA GLY A 86 4.00 -6.40 6.12
C GLY A 86 3.70 -7.34 4.95
N ARG A 87 4.68 -8.19 4.63
CA ARG A 87 4.69 -9.00 3.40
C ARG A 87 3.47 -9.90 3.24
N GLN A 88 3.09 -10.59 4.31
CA GLN A 88 2.02 -11.59 4.25
C GLN A 88 0.66 -10.95 3.96
N VAL A 89 0.36 -9.84 4.64
CA VAL A 89 -0.89 -9.09 4.42
C VAL A 89 -0.89 -8.47 3.03
N PHE A 90 0.20 -7.84 2.63
CA PHE A 90 0.33 -7.25 1.29
C PHE A 90 0.11 -8.30 0.19
N ALA A 91 0.84 -9.43 0.24
CA ALA A 91 0.73 -10.47 -0.76
C ALA A 91 -0.69 -11.09 -0.80
N ARG A 92 -1.30 -11.30 0.37
CA ARG A 92 -2.66 -11.81 0.47
C ARG A 92 -3.68 -10.84 -0.13
N ALA A 93 -3.62 -9.55 0.22
CA ALA A 93 -4.53 -8.55 -0.32
C ALA A 93 -4.36 -8.36 -1.83
N VAL A 94 -3.13 -8.45 -2.36
CA VAL A 94 -2.92 -8.41 -3.81
C VAL A 94 -3.56 -9.62 -4.49
N ALA A 95 -3.47 -10.82 -3.92
CA ALA A 95 -4.04 -12.04 -4.51
C ALA A 95 -5.56 -12.16 -4.31
N ASP A 96 -6.03 -11.78 -3.14
CA ASP A 96 -7.41 -11.87 -2.64
C ASP A 96 -7.77 -10.55 -1.91
N PRO A 97 -8.22 -9.52 -2.64
CA PRO A 97 -8.49 -8.21 -2.05
C PRO A 97 -9.60 -8.23 -0.99
N ASP A 98 -10.54 -9.18 -1.07
CA ASP A 98 -11.62 -9.34 -0.08
C ASP A 98 -11.09 -9.72 1.32
N SER A 99 -9.87 -10.25 1.40
CA SER A 99 -9.17 -10.49 2.67
C SER A 99 -8.91 -9.22 3.50
N LEU A 100 -8.94 -8.03 2.89
CA LEU A 100 -8.80 -6.75 3.59
C LEU A 100 -9.91 -6.55 4.65
N ALA A 101 -11.10 -7.13 4.46
CA ALA A 101 -12.18 -7.09 5.44
C ALA A 101 -11.85 -7.78 6.78
N GLU A 102 -10.79 -8.59 6.82
CA GLU A 102 -10.31 -9.23 8.05
C GLU A 102 -9.40 -8.31 8.88
N LEU A 103 -8.90 -7.22 8.30
CA LEU A 103 -7.97 -6.31 8.98
C LEU A 103 -8.73 -5.40 9.97
N PRO A 104 -8.29 -5.32 11.24
CA PRO A 104 -8.92 -4.43 12.23
C PRO A 104 -8.99 -2.97 11.78
N GLN A 105 -7.96 -2.49 11.08
CA GLN A 105 -7.89 -1.12 10.58
C GLN A 105 -8.95 -0.85 9.50
N VAL A 106 -9.19 -1.79 8.59
CA VAL A 106 -10.23 -1.66 7.55
C VAL A 106 -11.62 -1.67 8.18
N ARG A 107 -11.85 -2.53 9.18
CA ARG A 107 -13.12 -2.52 9.94
C ARG A 107 -13.32 -1.23 10.72
N ALA A 108 -12.25 -0.65 11.26
CA ALA A 108 -12.31 0.65 11.91
C ALA A 108 -12.68 1.77 10.93
N VAL A 109 -12.22 1.71 9.67
CA VAL A 109 -12.65 2.65 8.62
C VAL A 109 -14.16 2.57 8.38
N ALA A 110 -14.74 1.37 8.30
CA ALA A 110 -16.19 1.22 8.10
C ALA A 110 -17.04 1.93 9.16
N VAL A 111 -16.51 2.11 10.38
CA VAL A 111 -17.19 2.81 11.48
C VAL A 111 -16.82 4.29 11.56
N SER A 112 -15.55 4.62 11.33
CA SER A 112 -15.01 5.97 11.59
C SER A 112 -14.94 6.87 10.36
N GLY A 113 -14.94 6.29 9.15
CA GLY A 113 -14.61 7.00 7.91
C GLY A 113 -13.14 7.45 7.81
N ALA A 114 -12.25 6.95 8.67
CA ALA A 114 -10.84 7.32 8.65
C ALA A 114 -10.12 6.81 7.40
N GLU A 115 -9.12 7.54 6.92
CA GLU A 115 -8.37 7.18 5.71
C GLU A 115 -7.17 6.25 6.02
N LEU A 116 -6.94 5.25 5.15
CA LEU A 116 -5.79 4.35 5.23
C LEU A 116 -4.65 4.84 4.32
N SER A 117 -3.97 5.91 4.75
CA SER A 117 -2.88 6.50 3.98
C SER A 117 -1.51 6.05 4.49
N GLY A 118 -0.57 5.81 3.57
CA GLY A 118 0.83 5.49 3.89
C GLY A 118 1.79 6.16 2.93
N GLY A 119 1.52 7.43 2.59
CA GLY A 119 2.34 8.24 1.69
C GLY A 119 3.79 8.36 2.14
N GLU A 120 4.02 8.41 3.44
CA GLU A 120 5.35 8.49 4.06
C GLU A 120 6.19 7.26 3.71
N LEU A 121 5.57 6.07 3.66
CA LEU A 121 6.29 4.86 3.29
C LEU A 121 6.78 4.91 1.83
N LEU A 122 6.01 5.56 0.95
CA LEU A 122 6.40 5.74 -0.45
C LEU A 122 7.61 6.68 -0.58
N ALA A 123 7.77 7.64 0.34
CA ALA A 123 8.89 8.59 0.32
C ALA A 123 10.21 8.00 0.90
N VAL A 124 10.16 6.86 1.58
CA VAL A 124 11.29 6.24 2.30
C VAL A 124 12.61 6.22 1.52
N PRO A 125 12.68 5.74 0.26
CA PRO A 125 13.98 5.66 -0.42
C PRO A 125 14.59 7.03 -0.71
N TRP A 126 13.79 8.04 -1.05
CA TRP A 126 14.27 9.41 -1.24
C TRP A 126 14.77 10.02 0.07
N GLU A 127 14.01 9.86 1.16
CA GLU A 127 14.40 10.37 2.46
C GLU A 127 15.66 9.70 3.01
N ALA A 128 15.74 8.37 2.90
CA ALA A 128 16.92 7.61 3.31
C ALA A 128 18.15 7.99 2.49
N TYR A 129 18.02 8.14 1.17
CA TYR A 129 19.14 8.50 0.30
C TYR A 129 19.64 9.91 0.59
N ARG A 130 18.74 10.89 0.77
CA ARG A 130 19.09 12.25 1.18
C ARG A 130 19.79 12.26 2.54
N LYS A 131 19.31 11.46 3.49
CA LYS A 131 19.94 11.35 4.81
C LYS A 131 21.34 10.72 4.75
N ALA A 132 21.54 9.72 3.91
CA ALA A 132 22.82 9.01 3.77
C ALA A 132 23.86 9.79 2.96
N THR A 133 23.44 10.58 1.96
CA THR A 133 24.35 11.16 0.96
C THR A 133 24.34 12.69 0.89
N ALA A 134 23.37 13.35 1.53
CA ALA A 134 23.04 14.77 1.34
C ALA A 134 22.72 15.16 -0.12
N THR A 135 22.33 14.19 -0.95
CA THR A 135 21.95 14.39 -2.37
C THR A 135 20.63 13.70 -2.67
N GLU A 136 20.01 14.03 -3.81
CA GLU A 136 18.77 13.42 -4.26
C GLU A 136 19.01 12.00 -4.81
N LEU A 137 18.03 11.11 -4.60
CA LEU A 137 18.05 9.78 -5.21
C LEU A 137 18.08 9.92 -6.74
N PRO A 138 18.98 9.21 -7.45
CA PRO A 138 18.98 9.20 -8.90
C PRO A 138 17.61 8.80 -9.45
N ALA A 139 17.05 9.63 -10.32
CA ALA A 139 15.75 9.35 -10.91
C ALA A 139 15.83 8.13 -11.83
N ASP A 140 14.86 7.21 -11.68
CA ASP A 140 14.59 6.22 -12.71
C ASP A 140 14.06 6.89 -13.97
N ARG A 141 14.50 6.40 -15.13
CA ARG A 141 14.24 7.05 -16.42
C ARG A 141 12.82 6.80 -16.95
N GLU A 142 12.11 5.80 -16.43
CA GLU A 142 10.76 5.47 -16.90
C GLU A 142 9.91 4.86 -15.77
N PRO A 143 8.72 5.42 -15.48
CA PRO A 143 7.78 4.79 -14.57
C PRO A 143 7.28 3.47 -15.18
N PRO A 144 6.98 2.45 -14.35
CA PRO A 144 6.38 1.22 -14.86
C PRO A 144 5.03 1.52 -15.51
N PRO A 145 4.66 0.79 -16.58
CA PRO A 145 3.36 0.98 -17.24
C PRO A 145 2.24 0.73 -16.24
N VAL A 146 1.33 1.70 -16.15
CA VAL A 146 0.11 1.61 -15.37
C VAL A 146 -0.93 0.93 -16.26
N PRO A 147 -1.51 -0.23 -15.88
CA PRO A 147 -2.58 -0.84 -16.66
C PRO A 147 -3.76 0.13 -16.80
N ASP A 148 -4.36 0.13 -17.98
CA ASP A 148 -5.54 0.95 -18.29
C ASP A 148 -6.72 0.45 -17.44
N LEU A 149 -7.25 1.35 -16.62
CA LEU A 149 -8.34 1.13 -15.69
C LEU A 149 -9.70 1.47 -16.32
N ASN A 150 -9.79 1.64 -17.65
CA ASN A 150 -11.07 1.95 -18.31
C ASN A 150 -11.84 0.69 -18.81
N ASP A 151 -11.21 -0.49 -18.85
CA ASP A 151 -11.85 -1.77 -19.22
C ASP A 151 -12.33 -2.57 -17.98
N LEU A 152 -12.68 -1.85 -16.91
CA LEU A 152 -13.01 -2.44 -15.62
C LEU A 152 -14.49 -2.78 -15.54
N TRP A 153 -14.80 -3.59 -14.53
CA TRP A 153 -16.18 -3.77 -14.12
C TRP A 153 -16.69 -2.52 -13.41
N ASP A 154 -18.00 -2.36 -13.35
CA ASP A 154 -18.63 -1.17 -12.77
C ASP A 154 -18.49 -1.19 -11.24
N PHE A 155 -17.62 -0.33 -10.70
CA PHE A 155 -17.39 -0.26 -9.26
C PHE A 155 -18.56 0.33 -8.48
N ASP A 156 -19.47 1.02 -9.15
CA ASP A 156 -20.70 1.54 -8.56
C ASP A 156 -21.83 0.50 -8.61
N ASP A 157 -21.65 -0.63 -9.30
CA ASP A 157 -22.57 -1.78 -9.25
C ASP A 157 -22.37 -2.58 -7.96
N GLU A 158 -23.27 -2.37 -7.01
CA GLU A 158 -23.27 -3.07 -5.73
C GLU A 158 -23.38 -4.60 -5.86
N ASP A 159 -24.09 -5.12 -6.86
CA ASP A 159 -24.24 -6.56 -7.06
C ASP A 159 -22.96 -7.17 -7.61
N GLU A 160 -22.26 -6.47 -8.50
CA GLU A 160 -20.94 -6.90 -8.95
C GLU A 160 -19.90 -6.82 -7.82
N ALA A 161 -19.94 -5.75 -7.01
CA ALA A 161 -19.14 -5.62 -5.80
C ALA A 161 -19.38 -6.77 -4.82
N ARG A 162 -20.64 -7.14 -4.54
CA ARG A 162 -21.00 -8.28 -3.68
C ARG A 162 -20.50 -9.61 -4.24
N ARG A 163 -20.46 -9.78 -5.57
CA ARG A 163 -19.98 -11.03 -6.21
C ARG A 163 -18.47 -11.16 -6.15
N ARG A 164 -17.73 -10.06 -6.31
CA ARG A 164 -16.26 -10.06 -6.36
C ARG A 164 -15.60 -9.89 -4.99
N LEU A 165 -16.19 -9.05 -4.14
CA LEU A 165 -15.65 -8.62 -2.85
C LEU A 165 -16.74 -8.73 -1.75
N PRO A 166 -17.28 -9.94 -1.50
CA PRO A 166 -18.46 -10.11 -0.64
C PRO A 166 -18.27 -9.61 0.79
N ARG A 167 -17.08 -9.77 1.38
CA ARG A 167 -16.84 -9.37 2.77
C ARG A 167 -16.64 -7.87 2.90
N LEU A 168 -15.96 -7.24 1.93
CA LEU A 168 -15.84 -5.78 1.88
C LEU A 168 -17.18 -5.13 1.57
N ALA A 169 -17.97 -5.68 0.65
CA ALA A 169 -19.31 -5.18 0.35
C ALA A 169 -20.22 -5.20 1.59
N ALA A 170 -20.16 -6.25 2.42
CA ALA A 170 -20.90 -6.30 3.69
C ALA A 170 -20.48 -5.23 4.72
N LEU A 171 -19.26 -4.66 4.59
CA LEU A 171 -18.79 -3.60 5.48
C LEU A 171 -19.11 -2.19 4.97
N PHE A 172 -19.13 -1.99 3.66
CA PHE A 172 -19.14 -0.66 3.04
C PHE A 172 -20.33 -0.39 2.11
N ALA A 173 -21.01 -1.43 1.61
CA ALA A 173 -22.14 -1.30 0.68
C ALA A 173 -23.51 -1.55 1.34
N GLU A 174 -23.56 -2.01 2.58
CA GLU A 174 -24.82 -2.09 3.33
C GLU A 174 -25.00 -0.82 4.17
N PRO A 175 -26.17 -0.14 4.10
CA PRO A 175 -26.48 0.90 5.08
C PRO A 175 -26.50 0.24 6.48
N PRO A 176 -26.01 0.93 7.52
CA PRO A 176 -26.04 0.38 8.86
C PRO A 176 -27.47 -0.01 9.21
N VAL A 177 -27.66 -1.25 9.65
CA VAL A 177 -28.94 -1.73 10.16
C VAL A 177 -29.30 -0.88 11.37
N GLU A 178 -30.33 -0.05 11.24
CA GLU A 178 -30.89 0.77 12.32
C GLU A 178 -31.33 -0.07 13.54
#